data_AF-A0A0R2JWN1-F1
#
_entry.id   AF-A0A0R2JWN1-F1
#
_cell.length_a   1.000
_cell.length_b   1.000
_cell.length_c   1.000
_cell.angle_alpha   90.00
_cell.angle_beta   90.00
_cell.angle_gamma   90.00
#
_symmetry.space_group_name_H-M   'P 1'
#
loop_
_entity.id
_entity.type
_entity.pdbx_description
1 polymer ?
#
loop_
_entity_poly.entity_id
_entity_poly.type
_entity_poly.pdbx_seq_one_letter_code
_entity_poly.pdbx_strand_id
1 'polypeptide(L)'
;MTKAILELANQLGDNLKTLTVDHGKEFANYNLIEEQAGVPLYFAHAYSPHERGSNENRNRVLRRFIPKGQPIDEITDDELIQINWYLNSRPLKCLNWRTPIEIFLRNLRY
;
A
#
# COMPACT_ATOMS: atom_id res chain seq x y z
N MET A 1 12.29 -2.18 -3.09
CA MET A 1 11.21 -1.89 -2.11
C MET A 1 11.57 -0.75 -1.17
N THR A 2 12.70 -0.83 -0.45
CA THR A 2 13.19 0.22 0.47
C THR A 2 13.09 1.64 -0.12
N LYS A 3 13.66 1.87 -1.31
CA LYS A 3 13.61 3.19 -1.99
C LYS A 3 12.18 3.72 -2.15
N ALA A 4 11.26 2.90 -2.66
CA ALA A 4 9.87 3.31 -2.87
C ALA A 4 9.14 3.64 -1.56
N ILE A 5 9.44 2.91 -0.47
CA ILE A 5 8.86 3.21 0.85
C ILE A 5 9.37 4.54 1.37
N LEU A 6 10.66 4.83 1.19
CA LEU A 6 11.25 6.11 1.59
C LEU A 6 10.73 7.28 0.75
N GLU A 7 10.55 7.09 -0.55
CA GLU A 7 9.90 8.08 -1.41
C GLU A 7 8.47 8.37 -0.95
N LEU A 8 7.70 7.34 -0.61
CA LEU A 8 6.35 7.49 -0.05
C LEU A 8 6.38 8.19 1.32
N ALA A 9 7.30 7.80 2.21
CA ALA A 9 7.44 8.42 3.53
C ALA A 9 7.75 9.92 3.40
N ASN A 10 8.66 10.29 2.51
CA ASN A 10 8.99 11.68 2.22
C ASN A 10 7.78 12.46 1.64
N GLN A 11 6.97 11.83 0.78
CA GLN A 11 5.76 12.46 0.23
C GLN A 11 4.69 12.72 1.29
N LEU A 12 4.58 11.82 2.28
CA LEU A 12 3.57 11.93 3.34
C LEU A 12 4.05 12.78 4.52
N GLY A 13 5.36 12.84 4.77
CA GLY A 13 5.96 13.53 5.91
C GLY A 13 5.31 13.12 7.22
N ASP A 14 4.95 14.10 8.03
CA ASP A 14 4.32 13.90 9.36
C ASP A 14 2.97 13.17 9.31
N ASN A 15 2.35 13.00 8.13
CA ASN A 15 1.09 12.28 8.00
C ASN A 15 1.28 10.75 8.06
N LEU A 16 2.48 10.25 7.80
CA LEU A 16 2.80 8.84 8.01
C LEU A 16 3.08 8.63 9.50
N LYS A 17 2.32 7.74 10.15
CA LYS A 17 2.45 7.50 11.60
C LYS A 17 3.19 6.20 11.92
N THR A 18 2.91 5.15 11.16
CA THR A 18 3.45 3.80 11.38
C THR A 18 3.47 3.04 10.07
N LEU A 19 4.35 2.05 9.95
CA LEU A 19 4.34 1.08 8.84
C LEU A 19 4.07 -0.32 9.38
N THR A 20 3.29 -1.12 8.66
CA THR A 20 3.08 -2.54 9.00
C THR A 20 3.32 -3.40 7.77
N VAL A 21 4.28 -4.32 7.86
CA VAL A 21 4.76 -5.17 6.76
C VAL A 21 4.59 -6.65 7.10
N ASP A 22 4.73 -7.51 6.10
CA ASP A 22 4.87 -8.96 6.33
C ASP A 22 6.36 -9.31 6.46
N HIS A 23 6.66 -10.58 6.73
CA HIS A 23 8.03 -11.10 6.82
C HIS A 23 8.68 -11.35 5.44
N GLY A 24 8.26 -10.63 4.39
CA GLY A 24 8.89 -10.66 3.07
C GLY A 24 10.38 -10.27 3.13
N LYS A 25 11.21 -10.93 2.33
CA LYS A 25 12.67 -10.66 2.28
C LYS A 25 12.99 -9.25 1.81
N GLU A 26 12.09 -8.65 1.04
CA GLU A 26 12.16 -7.28 0.57
C GLU A 26 12.10 -6.24 1.71
N PHE A 27 11.65 -6.65 2.90
CA PHE A 27 11.66 -5.85 4.13
C PHE A 27 12.82 -6.21 5.09
N ALA A 28 13.81 -7.00 4.66
CA ALA A 28 14.95 -7.38 5.51
C ALA A 28 15.74 -6.16 6.02
N ASN A 29 15.75 -5.05 5.26
CA ASN A 29 16.40 -3.79 5.63
C ASN A 29 15.47 -2.84 6.42
N TYR A 30 14.55 -3.38 7.24
CA TYR A 30 13.55 -2.57 7.97
C TYR A 30 14.18 -1.53 8.91
N ASN A 31 15.32 -1.82 9.54
CA ASN A 31 16.03 -0.86 10.39
C ASN A 31 16.35 0.45 9.66
N LEU A 32 16.82 0.34 8.41
CA LEU A 32 17.12 1.51 7.57
C LEU A 32 15.85 2.29 7.21
N ILE A 33 14.74 1.57 6.99
CA ILE A 33 13.45 2.17 6.67
C ILE A 33 12.91 2.95 7.88
N GLU A 34 12.94 2.34 9.06
CA GLU A 34 12.49 2.96 10.31
C GLU A 34 13.31 4.20 10.65
N GLU A 35 14.65 4.13 10.54
CA GLU A 35 15.54 5.26 10.79
C GLU A 35 15.29 6.43 9.83
N GLN A 36 15.22 6.16 8.51
CA GLN A 36 15.08 7.22 7.52
C GLN A 36 13.67 7.75 7.38
N ALA A 37 12.64 6.92 7.56
CA ALA A 37 11.25 7.35 7.53
C ALA A 37 10.83 8.04 8.85
N GLY A 38 11.56 7.83 9.94
CA GLY A 38 11.27 8.42 11.24
C GLY A 38 9.98 7.91 11.89
N VAL A 39 9.48 6.75 11.46
CA VAL A 39 8.22 6.15 11.94
C VAL A 39 8.43 4.69 12.32
N PRO A 40 7.76 4.19 13.38
CA PRO A 40 7.90 2.80 13.79
C PRO A 40 7.38 1.84 12.72
N LEU A 41 8.12 0.75 12.52
CA LEU A 41 7.79 -0.32 11.58
C LEU A 41 7.48 -1.62 12.33
N TYR A 42 6.31 -2.18 12.05
CA TYR A 42 5.81 -3.40 12.66
C TYR A 42 5.73 -4.54 11.66
N PHE A 43 5.95 -5.77 12.14
CA PHE A 43 5.73 -6.99 11.37
C PHE A 43 4.45 -7.67 11.83
N ALA A 44 3.65 -8.15 10.88
CA ALA A 44 2.56 -9.07 11.17
C ALA A 44 3.12 -10.41 11.69
N HIS A 45 2.41 -11.07 12.58
CA HIS A 45 2.81 -12.36 13.15
C HIS A 45 2.98 -13.42 12.06
N ALA A 46 3.92 -14.33 12.27
CA ALA A 46 4.14 -15.45 11.37
C ALA A 46 2.85 -16.25 11.17
N TYR A 47 2.59 -16.67 9.93
CA TYR A 47 1.40 -17.43 9.53
C TYR A 47 0.05 -16.76 9.87
N SER A 48 0.02 -15.42 10.04
CA SER A 48 -1.17 -14.66 10.40
C SER A 48 -1.60 -13.67 9.30
N PRO A 49 -1.94 -14.14 8.08
CA PRO A 49 -2.28 -13.25 6.96
C PRO A 49 -3.52 -12.38 7.22
N HIS A 50 -4.38 -12.77 8.17
CA HIS A 50 -5.58 -12.03 8.54
C HIS A 50 -5.27 -10.67 9.17
N GLU A 51 -4.09 -10.48 9.78
CA GLU A 51 -3.64 -9.18 10.31
C GLU A 51 -3.39 -8.14 9.19
N ARG A 52 -3.28 -8.60 7.94
CA ARG A 52 -3.14 -7.79 6.73
C ARG A 52 -4.32 -7.99 5.77
N GLY A 53 -5.51 -8.29 6.31
CA GLY A 53 -6.70 -8.59 5.50
C GLY A 53 -7.10 -7.48 4.51
N SER A 54 -6.79 -6.21 4.83
CA SER A 54 -6.99 -5.08 3.90
C SER A 54 -6.12 -5.20 2.65
N ASN A 55 -4.86 -5.60 2.80
CA ASN A 55 -3.90 -5.78 1.70
C ASN A 55 -4.34 -6.95 0.81
N GLU A 56 -4.77 -8.08 1.41
CA GLU A 56 -5.28 -9.22 0.65
C GLU A 56 -6.53 -8.88 -0.18
N ASN A 57 -7.45 -8.11 0.41
CA ASN A 57 -8.62 -7.63 -0.33
C ASN A 57 -8.20 -6.71 -1.48
N ARG A 58 -7.23 -5.82 -1.28
CA ARG A 58 -6.73 -4.91 -2.32
C ARG A 58 -6.03 -5.67 -3.45
N ASN A 59 -5.16 -6.61 -3.11
CA ASN A 59 -4.45 -7.47 -4.05
C ASN A 59 -5.44 -8.26 -4.92
N ARG A 60 -6.53 -8.77 -4.34
CA ARG A 60 -7.58 -9.46 -5.11
C ARG A 60 -8.23 -8.59 -6.17
N VAL A 61 -8.44 -7.30 -5.90
CA VAL A 61 -8.98 -6.36 -6.89
C VAL A 61 -7.94 -6.05 -7.97
N LEU A 62 -6.67 -5.86 -7.59
CA LEU A 62 -5.56 -5.68 -8.54
C LEU A 62 -5.45 -6.86 -9.52
N ARG A 63 -5.65 -8.09 -9.04
CA ARG A 63 -5.64 -9.31 -9.87
C ARG A 63 -6.75 -9.42 -10.92
N ARG A 64 -7.74 -8.54 -10.90
CA ARG A 64 -8.72 -8.42 -11.99
C ARG A 64 -8.14 -7.74 -13.23
N PHE A 65 -7.11 -6.93 -13.04
CA PHE A 65 -6.41 -6.19 -14.09
C PHE A 65 -5.09 -6.86 -14.48
N ILE A 66 -4.40 -7.45 -13.50
CA ILE A 66 -3.13 -8.16 -13.70
C ILE A 66 -3.33 -9.63 -13.29
N PRO A 67 -3.79 -10.50 -14.22
CA PRO A 67 -3.97 -11.92 -13.98
C PRO A 67 -2.73 -12.61 -13.39
N LYS A 68 -2.95 -13.74 -12.73
CA LYS A 68 -1.85 -14.55 -12.21
C LYS A 68 -1.04 -15.14 -13.37
N GLY A 69 0.29 -15.01 -13.30
CA GLY A 69 1.19 -15.50 -14.34
C GLY A 69 1.57 -14.45 -15.39
N GLN A 70 0.86 -13.33 -15.45
CA GLN A 70 1.31 -12.17 -16.22
C GLN A 70 2.39 -11.41 -15.42
N PRO A 71 3.58 -11.20 -15.98
CA PRO A 71 4.61 -10.36 -15.40
C PRO A 71 4.11 -8.89 -15.30
N ILE A 72 4.40 -8.23 -14.18
CA ILE A 72 3.95 -6.83 -13.96
C ILE A 72 4.73 -5.87 -14.88
N ASP A 73 5.95 -6.22 -15.23
CA ASP A 73 6.85 -5.52 -16.15
C ASP A 73 6.36 -5.49 -17.61
N GLU A 74 5.37 -6.32 -17.96
CA GLU A 74 4.68 -6.24 -19.27
C GLU A 74 3.56 -5.19 -19.29
N ILE A 75 3.17 -4.65 -18.13
CA ILE A 75 2.15 -3.60 -18.02
C ILE A 75 2.81 -2.24 -18.20
N THR A 76 2.23 -1.40 -19.05
CA THR A 76 2.73 -0.04 -19.26
C THR A 76 2.50 0.85 -18.04
N ASP A 77 3.32 1.90 -17.88
CA ASP A 77 3.13 2.88 -16.80
C ASP A 77 1.74 3.54 -16.87
N ASP A 78 1.22 3.81 -18.07
CA ASP A 78 -0.12 4.37 -18.27
C ASP A 78 -1.22 3.42 -17.79
N GLU A 79 -1.12 2.13 -18.07
CA GLU A 79 -2.04 1.11 -17.56
C GLU A 79 -1.96 1.00 -16.04
N LEU A 80 -0.75 1.01 -15.45
CA LEU A 80 -0.57 1.02 -14.00
C LEU A 80 -1.21 2.25 -13.35
N ILE A 81 -1.07 3.43 -13.97
CA ILE A 81 -1.71 4.67 -13.52
C ILE A 81 -3.24 4.53 -13.57
N GLN A 82 -3.81 3.99 -14.65
CA GLN A 82 -5.25 3.78 -14.77
C GLN A 82 -5.78 2.79 -13.73
N ILE A 83 -5.08 1.68 -13.50
CA ILE A 83 -5.43 0.69 -12.47
C ILE A 83 -5.38 1.33 -11.08
N ASN A 84 -4.34 2.10 -10.79
CA ASN A 84 -4.20 2.81 -9.52
C ASN A 84 -5.33 3.84 -9.30
N TRP A 85 -5.69 4.60 -10.35
CA TRP A 85 -6.83 5.50 -10.32
C TRP A 85 -8.13 4.78 -10.06
N TYR A 86 -8.39 3.66 -10.73
CA TYR A 86 -9.59 2.84 -10.49
C TYR A 86 -9.65 2.36 -9.03
N LEU A 87 -8.55 1.81 -8.52
CA LEU A 87 -8.48 1.30 -7.14
C LEU A 87 -8.75 2.40 -6.09
N ASN A 88 -8.31 3.63 -6.33
CA ASN A 88 -8.44 4.73 -5.39
C ASN A 88 -9.73 5.56 -5.57
N SER A 89 -10.34 5.55 -6.75
CA SER A 89 -11.60 6.24 -7.05
C SER A 89 -12.84 5.34 -6.95
N ARG A 90 -12.67 4.02 -6.75
CA ARG A 90 -13.79 3.10 -6.59
C ARG A 90 -14.41 3.18 -5.18
N PRO A 91 -15.72 3.42 -5.04
CA PRO A 91 -16.44 3.35 -3.76
C PRO A 91 -16.27 2.01 -3.04
N LEU A 92 -15.98 2.06 -1.73
CA LEU A 92 -15.88 0.87 -0.88
C LEU A 92 -17.01 0.83 0.15
N LYS A 93 -17.67 -0.34 0.27
CA LYS A 93 -18.75 -0.54 1.26
C LYS A 93 -18.29 -0.27 2.69
N CYS A 94 -17.06 -0.66 3.05
CA CYS A 94 -16.49 -0.39 4.37
C CYS A 94 -16.21 1.09 4.66
N LEU A 95 -16.22 1.94 3.62
CA LEU A 95 -16.07 3.39 3.74
C LEU A 95 -17.41 4.13 3.56
N ASN A 96 -18.54 3.47 3.84
CA ASN A 96 -19.88 4.00 3.60
C ASN A 96 -20.07 4.48 2.16
N TRP A 97 -19.58 3.70 1.20
CA TRP A 97 -19.62 3.99 -0.23
C TRP A 97 -18.88 5.26 -0.66
N ARG A 98 -17.92 5.73 0.15
CA ARG A 98 -16.92 6.71 -0.26
C ARG A 98 -15.71 6.03 -0.88
N THR A 99 -14.94 6.80 -1.63
CA THR A 99 -13.71 6.34 -2.28
C THR A 99 -12.52 6.43 -1.31
N PRO A 100 -11.51 5.56 -1.46
CA PRO A 100 -10.27 5.66 -0.69
C PRO A 100 -9.61 7.04 -0.79
N ILE A 101 -9.56 7.64 -1.99
CA ILE A 101 -8.91 8.94 -2.17
C ILE A 101 -9.65 10.06 -1.44
N GLU A 102 -10.99 10.06 -1.42
CA GLU A 102 -11.78 11.06 -0.67
C GLU A 102 -11.52 10.96 0.84
N ILE A 103 -11.52 9.75 1.40
CA ILE A 103 -11.26 9.54 2.82
C ILE A 103 -9.82 9.93 3.17
N PHE A 104 -8.87 9.54 2.33
CA PHE A 104 -7.46 9.85 2.52
C PHE A 104 -7.21 11.36 2.52
N LEU A 105 -7.67 12.08 1.49
CA LEU A 105 -7.53 13.53 1.40
C LEU A 105 -8.25 14.28 2.51
N ARG A 106 -9.38 13.74 3.00
CA ARG A 106 -10.06 14.30 4.17
C ARG A 106 -9.21 14.18 5.42
N ASN A 107 -8.53 13.06 5.63
CA ASN A 107 -7.70 12.83 6.81
C ASN A 107 -6.36 13.57 6.76
N LEU A 108 -5.82 13.90 5.58
CA LEU A 108 -4.61 14.72 5.43
C LEU A 108 -4.81 16.20 5.79
N ARG A 109 -6.05 16.67 5.90
CA ARG A 109 -6.40 18.08 6.18
C ARG A 109 -6.48 18.40 7.68
N TYR A 110 -6.39 17.40 8.54
CA TYR A 110 -6.50 17.49 10.00
C TYR A 110 -5.26 16.85 10.64
#